data_AF-A0AAW6BNX9-F1
#
_entry.id   AF-A0AAW6BNX9-F1
#
_cell.length_a   1.000
_cell.length_b   1.000
_cell.length_c   1.000
_cell.angle_alpha   90.00
_cell.angle_beta   90.00
_cell.angle_gamma   90.00
#
_symmetry.space_group_name_H-M   'P 1'
#
loop_
_entity.id
_entity.type
_entity.pdbx_description
1 polymer ?
#
loop_
_entity_poly.entity_id
_entity_poly.type
_entity_poly.pdbx_seq_one_letter_code
_entity_poly.pdbx_strand_id
1 'polypeptide(L)'
;MSIWQAILLLVFLFFIALYLSFKKEKTGLRTAMRGLSIAIPIILVSAFFIMENSISKGCYSNEQNFYERKGALCYGTDKITQITQGDARAYQITKFLVLSDNKAVVHTENGGDYAIAYSKGRFIIRPFGELVVGDLELE
;
A
#
# COMPACT_ATOMS: atom_id res chain seq x y z
N MET A 1 -14.65 -10.49 -9.60
CA MET A 1 -15.22 -10.35 -8.23
C MET A 1 -14.28 -9.49 -7.41
N SER A 2 -14.80 -8.51 -6.68
CA SER A 2 -13.99 -7.72 -5.72
C SER A 2 -13.64 -8.57 -4.50
N ILE A 3 -12.50 -8.30 -3.86
CA ILE A 3 -12.10 -8.94 -2.59
C ILE A 3 -13.21 -8.82 -1.53
N TRP A 4 -13.90 -7.68 -1.49
CA TRP A 4 -15.03 -7.47 -0.58
C TRP A 4 -16.19 -8.44 -0.83
N GLN A 5 -16.48 -8.76 -2.10
CA GLN A 5 -17.52 -9.74 -2.45
C GLN A 5 -17.11 -11.16 -2.03
N ALA A 6 -15.83 -11.49 -2.14
CA ALA A 6 -15.32 -12.79 -1.71
C ALA A 6 -15.38 -12.97 -0.18
N ILE A 7 -15.04 -11.91 0.58
CA ILE A 7 -15.15 -11.91 2.05
C ILE A 7 -16.61 -12.08 2.48
N LEU A 8 -17.53 -11.33 1.87
CA LEU A 8 -18.97 -11.45 2.17
C LEU A 8 -19.51 -12.86 1.90
N LEU A 9 -19.09 -13.47 0.78
CA LEU A 9 -19.47 -14.83 0.43
C LEU A 9 -18.93 -15.86 1.43
N LEU A 10 -17.68 -15.71 1.89
CA LEU A 10 -17.10 -16.58 2.92
C LEU A 10 -17.83 -16.46 4.26
N VAL A 11 -18.17 -15.24 4.68
CA VAL A 11 -18.96 -15.00 5.89
C VAL A 11 -20.33 -15.66 5.78
N PHE A 12 -20.99 -15.53 4.62
CA PHE A 12 -22.28 -16.17 4.37
C PHE A 12 -22.17 -17.71 4.44
N LEU A 13 -21.17 -18.30 3.79
CA LEU A 13 -20.91 -19.74 3.85
C LEU A 13 -20.60 -20.23 5.26
N PHE A 14 -19.91 -19.42 6.07
CA PHE A 14 -19.64 -19.74 7.46
C PHE A 14 -20.92 -19.90 8.28
N PHE A 15 -21.88 -18.97 8.16
CA PHE A 15 -23.15 -19.09 8.86
C PHE A 15 -23.96 -20.31 8.42
N ILE A 16 -23.94 -20.66 7.13
CA ILE A 16 -24.58 -21.88 6.62
C ILE A 16 -23.91 -23.13 7.21
N ALA A 17 -22.58 -23.21 7.16
CA ALA A 17 -21.83 -24.34 7.69
C ALA A 17 -22.05 -24.51 9.20
N LEU A 18 -22.08 -23.40 9.94
CA LEU A 18 -22.32 -23.38 11.38
C LEU A 18 -23.74 -23.85 11.70
N TYR A 19 -24.76 -23.38 10.98
CA TYR A 19 -26.14 -23.85 11.13
C TYR A 19 -26.28 -25.35 10.85
N LEU A 20 -25.70 -25.84 9.76
CA LEU A 20 -25.76 -27.26 9.38
C LEU A 20 -24.94 -28.16 10.33
N SER A 21 -23.89 -27.64 10.96
CA SER A 21 -23.08 -28.36 11.96
C SER A 21 -23.87 -28.77 13.23
N PHE A 22 -24.88 -27.97 13.60
CA PHE A 22 -25.77 -28.26 14.74
C PHE A 22 -27.00 -29.10 14.37
N LYS A 23 -27.28 -29.26 13.08
CA LYS A 23 -28.42 -30.07 12.62
C LYS A 23 -28.14 -31.56 12.86
N LYS A 24 -29.15 -32.32 13.29
CA LYS A 24 -29.08 -33.78 13.40
C LYS A 24 -29.12 -34.44 12.01
N GLU A 25 -28.11 -34.20 11.19
CA GLU A 25 -27.95 -34.82 9.87
C GLU A 25 -26.89 -35.93 9.89
N LYS A 26 -26.84 -36.72 8.80
CA LYS A 26 -25.95 -37.88 8.63
C LYS A 26 -24.49 -37.53 8.95
N THR A 27 -23.80 -38.45 9.62
CA THR A 27 -22.50 -38.26 10.27
C THR A 27 -21.42 -37.64 9.37
N GLY A 28 -21.36 -38.01 8.09
CA GLY A 28 -20.36 -37.49 7.14
C GLY A 28 -20.52 -36.00 6.80
N LEU A 29 -21.74 -35.55 6.51
CA LEU A 29 -22.00 -34.15 6.15
C LEU A 29 -21.80 -33.23 7.36
N ARG A 30 -22.19 -33.69 8.56
CA ARG A 30 -21.94 -32.98 9.81
C ARG A 30 -20.44 -32.79 10.09
N THR A 31 -19.61 -33.80 9.83
CA THR A 31 -18.16 -33.69 10.00
C THR A 31 -17.55 -32.70 9.01
N ALA A 32 -17.98 -32.72 7.75
CA ALA A 32 -17.50 -31.75 6.74
C ALA A 32 -17.88 -30.31 7.10
N MET A 33 -19.13 -30.08 7.55
CA MET A 33 -19.60 -28.75 7.95
C MET A 33 -18.88 -28.21 9.19
N ARG A 34 -18.52 -29.09 10.14
CA ARG A 34 -17.64 -28.73 11.27
C ARG A 34 -16.23 -28.34 10.82
N GLY A 35 -15.68 -29.07 9.85
CA GLY A 35 -14.40 -28.71 9.25
C GLY A 35 -14.43 -27.33 8.61
N LEU A 36 -15.47 -27.04 7.81
CA LEU A 36 -15.66 -25.73 7.18
C LEU A 36 -15.88 -24.61 8.21
N SER A 37 -16.65 -24.85 9.26
CA SER A 37 -16.87 -23.86 10.32
C SER A 37 -15.59 -23.52 11.09
N ILE A 38 -14.58 -24.38 11.08
CA ILE A 38 -13.27 -24.09 11.67
C ILE A 38 -12.34 -23.46 10.63
N ALA A 39 -12.33 -23.97 9.40
CA ALA A 39 -11.42 -23.52 8.35
C ALA A 39 -11.72 -22.08 7.89
N ILE A 40 -12.99 -21.72 7.69
CA ILE A 40 -13.38 -20.38 7.21
C ILE A 40 -12.89 -19.25 8.13
N PRO A 41 -13.08 -19.28 9.47
CA PRO A 41 -12.57 -18.22 10.33
C PRO A 41 -11.03 -18.14 10.33
N ILE A 42 -10.31 -19.27 10.22
CA ILE A 42 -8.84 -19.25 10.10
C ILE A 42 -8.41 -18.54 8.82
N ILE A 43 -9.08 -18.83 7.70
CA ILE A 43 -8.83 -18.16 6.41
C ILE A 43 -9.13 -16.67 6.51
N LEU A 44 -10.24 -16.29 7.15
CA LEU A 44 -10.61 -14.88 7.33
C LEU A 44 -9.60 -14.12 8.20
N VAL A 45 -9.15 -14.72 9.32
CA VAL A 45 -8.15 -14.11 10.21
C VAL A 45 -6.81 -13.96 9.52
N SER A 46 -6.34 -14.99 8.81
CA SER A 46 -5.07 -14.92 8.06
C SER A 46 -5.13 -13.90 6.93
N ALA A 47 -6.24 -13.85 6.18
CA ALA A 47 -6.48 -12.82 5.18
C ALA A 47 -6.49 -11.42 5.80
N PHE A 48 -7.11 -11.24 6.97
CA PHE A 48 -7.12 -9.96 7.69
C PHE A 48 -5.70 -9.49 8.04
N PHE A 49 -4.85 -10.35 8.61
CA PHE A 49 -3.46 -9.96 8.92
C PHE A 49 -2.63 -9.62 7.67
N ILE A 50 -2.82 -10.34 6.57
CA ILE A 50 -2.13 -10.04 5.30
C ILE A 50 -2.60 -8.69 4.75
N MET A 51 -3.92 -8.45 4.79
CA MET A 51 -4.52 -7.22 4.30
C MET A 51 -4.15 -6.05 5.19
N GLU A 52 -4.18 -6.20 6.52
CA GLU A 52 -3.69 -5.22 7.49
C GLU A 52 -2.21 -4.91 7.26
N ASN A 53 -1.34 -5.90 7.05
CA ASN A 53 0.07 -5.63 6.78
C ASN A 53 0.26 -4.84 5.47
N SER A 54 -0.53 -5.16 4.44
CA SER A 54 -0.50 -4.46 3.15
C SER A 54 -1.05 -3.04 3.27
N ILE A 55 -2.15 -2.89 4.01
CA ILE A 55 -2.81 -1.60 4.27
C ILE A 55 -1.92 -0.73 5.16
N SER A 56 -1.37 -1.30 6.23
CA SER A 56 -0.53 -0.57 7.17
C SER A 56 0.76 -0.06 6.53
N LYS A 57 1.19 -0.63 5.39
CA LYS A 57 2.32 -0.17 4.57
C LYS A 57 1.92 0.79 3.44
N GLY A 58 0.63 1.06 3.27
CA GLY A 58 0.11 1.97 2.27
C GLY A 58 0.14 3.44 2.70
N CYS A 59 0.03 4.33 1.72
CA CYS A 59 -0.13 5.77 1.88
C CYS A 59 -1.65 6.08 1.89
N TYR A 60 -2.14 6.89 2.83
CA TYR A 60 -3.59 7.20 3.00
C TYR A 60 -3.88 8.67 3.23
N SER A 61 -3.15 9.55 2.54
CA SER A 61 -3.53 10.96 2.49
C SER A 61 -4.41 11.16 1.27
N ASN A 62 -5.58 11.76 1.47
CA ASN A 62 -6.38 12.27 0.36
C ASN A 62 -5.83 13.62 -0.16
N GLU A 63 -4.92 14.22 0.58
CA GLU A 63 -4.22 15.43 0.16
C GLU A 63 -3.08 15.04 -0.77
N GLN A 64 -2.92 15.78 -1.86
CA GLN A 64 -1.82 15.59 -2.79
C GLN A 64 -0.54 16.24 -2.25
N ASN A 65 -0.05 15.72 -1.13
CA ASN A 65 1.16 16.17 -0.46
C ASN A 65 2.17 15.04 -0.25
N PHE A 66 3.45 15.42 -0.16
CA PHE A 66 4.53 14.55 0.29
C PHE A 66 4.51 14.43 1.81
N TYR A 67 4.62 13.20 2.30
CA TYR A 67 4.75 12.93 3.73
C TYR A 67 5.49 11.61 3.96
N GLU A 68 6.03 11.46 5.17
CA GLU A 68 6.57 10.19 5.63
C GLU A 68 5.46 9.36 6.27
N ARG A 69 5.40 8.07 5.92
CA ARG A 69 4.67 7.10 6.75
C ARG A 69 5.44 5.80 6.90
N LYS A 70 5.79 5.44 8.13
CA LYS A 70 6.49 4.20 8.49
C LYS A 70 7.75 3.96 7.63
N GLY A 71 8.58 5.00 7.47
CA GLY A 71 9.80 4.91 6.66
C GLY A 71 9.58 4.80 5.15
N ALA A 72 8.37 5.08 4.66
CA ALA A 72 8.07 5.20 3.22
C ALA A 72 7.77 6.66 2.85
N LEU A 73 8.28 7.08 1.69
CA LEU A 73 7.88 8.34 1.06
C LEU A 73 6.53 8.16 0.37
N CYS A 74 5.56 8.97 0.75
CA CYS A 74 4.21 8.94 0.22
C CYS A 74 3.90 10.24 -0.53
N TYR A 75 3.05 10.14 -1.56
CA TYR A 75 2.37 11.28 -2.15
C TYR A 75 0.88 10.94 -2.33
N GLY A 76 0.01 11.59 -1.57
CA GLY A 76 -1.40 11.18 -1.48
C GLY A 76 -1.56 9.73 -1.02
N THR A 77 -2.17 8.90 -1.87
CA THR A 77 -2.35 7.46 -1.62
C THR A 77 -1.24 6.59 -2.20
N ASP A 78 -0.29 7.19 -2.92
CA ASP A 78 0.75 6.46 -3.62
C ASP A 78 2.04 6.40 -2.83
N LYS A 79 2.69 5.24 -2.88
CA LYS A 79 4.01 5.02 -2.29
C LYS A 79 5.10 5.21 -3.34
N ILE A 80 6.00 6.16 -3.09
CA ILE A 80 7.12 6.45 -3.97
C ILE A 80 8.32 5.61 -3.50
N THR A 81 8.73 4.67 -4.34
CA THR A 81 9.87 3.76 -4.06
C THR A 81 11.04 3.96 -5.00
N GLN A 82 10.78 4.55 -6.17
CA GLN A 82 11.77 4.76 -7.21
C GLN A 82 11.48 6.06 -7.95
N ILE A 83 12.53 6.63 -8.54
CA ILE A 83 12.44 7.77 -9.45
C ILE A 83 12.94 7.36 -10.83
N THR A 84 12.33 7.94 -11.87
CA THR A 84 12.76 7.76 -13.26
C THR A 84 13.09 9.13 -13.82
N GLN A 85 14.27 9.27 -14.43
CA GLN A 85 14.71 10.52 -15.04
C GLN A 85 14.89 10.31 -16.56
N GLY A 86 14.03 10.91 -17.37
CA GLY A 86 14.01 10.74 -18.82
C GLY A 86 13.70 9.30 -19.26
N ASP A 87 14.32 8.84 -20.35
CA ASP A 87 14.15 7.49 -20.92
C ASP A 87 15.04 6.41 -20.27
N ALA A 88 15.68 6.72 -19.13
CA ALA A 88 16.64 5.82 -18.49
C ALA A 88 16.18 5.35 -17.10
N ARG A 89 16.49 4.07 -16.85
CA ARG A 89 16.47 3.27 -15.60
C ARG A 89 15.84 3.94 -14.37
N ALA A 90 14.84 3.27 -13.81
CA ALA A 90 14.31 3.60 -12.50
C ALA A 90 15.36 3.36 -11.40
N TYR A 91 15.61 4.37 -10.58
CA TYR A 91 16.53 4.30 -9.44
C TYR A 91 15.72 4.12 -8.16
N GLN A 92 16.06 3.11 -7.37
CA GLN A 92 15.43 2.87 -6.07
C GLN A 92 15.84 3.95 -5.07
N ILE A 93 14.87 4.42 -4.29
CA ILE A 93 15.07 5.38 -3.20
C ILE A 93 15.55 4.62 -1.96
N THR A 94 16.69 5.03 -1.42
CA THR A 94 17.26 4.44 -0.19
C THR A 94 16.98 5.31 1.03
N LYS A 95 16.96 6.64 0.87
CA LYS A 95 16.62 7.62 1.92
C LYS A 95 15.86 8.78 1.32
N PHE A 96 15.11 9.50 2.15
CA PHE A 96 14.39 10.69 1.73
C PHE A 96 14.25 11.69 2.87
N LEU A 97 13.97 12.93 2.50
CA LEU A 97 13.66 14.03 3.40
C LEU A 97 12.50 14.83 2.80
N VAL A 98 11.39 14.92 3.52
CA VAL A 98 10.26 15.77 3.11
C VAL A 98 10.58 17.21 3.53
N LEU A 99 10.58 18.14 2.57
CA LEU A 99 10.87 19.56 2.81
C LEU A 99 9.59 20.37 2.99
N SER A 100 8.56 20.07 2.19
CA SER A 100 7.24 20.70 2.24
C SER A 100 6.20 19.78 1.59
N ASP A 101 4.93 20.19 1.65
CA ASP A 101 3.81 19.44 1.05
C ASP A 101 4.03 19.09 -0.43
N ASN A 102 4.77 19.91 -1.17
CA ASN A 102 5.02 19.70 -2.59
C ASN A 102 6.49 19.46 -2.93
N LYS A 103 7.39 19.31 -1.95
CA LYS A 103 8.82 19.09 -2.18
C LYS A 103 9.41 18.04 -1.25
N ALA A 104 10.20 17.14 -1.82
CA ALA A 104 11.00 16.17 -1.08
C ALA A 104 12.37 16.00 -1.74
N VAL A 105 13.37 15.60 -0.96
CA VAL A 105 14.68 15.17 -1.46
C VAL A 105 14.76 13.67 -1.28
N VAL A 106 15.30 12.98 -2.28
CA VAL A 106 15.51 11.54 -2.26
C VAL A 106 16.96 11.23 -2.57
N HIS A 107 17.50 10.27 -1.84
CA HIS A 107 18.79 9.66 -2.09
C HIS A 107 18.54 8.31 -2.75
N THR A 108 19.20 8.04 -3.87
CA THR A 108 19.02 6.81 -4.63
C THR A 108 20.16 5.82 -4.44
N GLU A 109 19.93 4.56 -4.78
CA GLU A 109 20.92 3.48 -4.61
C GLU A 109 22.22 3.70 -5.41
N ASN A 110 22.15 4.42 -6.53
CA ASN A 110 23.33 4.82 -7.30
C ASN A 110 24.15 5.96 -6.63
N GLY A 111 23.78 6.39 -5.42
CA GLY A 111 24.45 7.46 -4.67
C GLY A 111 24.07 8.88 -5.09
N GLY A 112 23.10 9.04 -5.98
CA GLY A 112 22.60 10.35 -6.41
C GLY A 112 21.60 10.97 -5.44
N ASP A 113 21.69 12.28 -5.24
CA ASP A 113 20.67 13.07 -4.55
C ASP A 113 19.80 13.81 -5.57
N TYR A 114 18.48 13.75 -5.40
CA TYR A 114 17.51 14.37 -6.28
C TYR A 114 16.43 15.09 -5.47
N ALA A 115 16.04 16.29 -5.89
CA ALA A 115 14.79 16.87 -5.41
C ALA A 115 13.63 16.51 -6.33
N ILE A 116 12.52 16.16 -5.70
CA ILE A 116 11.23 15.93 -6.31
C ILE A 116 10.32 17.06 -5.88
N ALA A 117 9.69 17.72 -6.85
CA ALA A 117 8.64 18.69 -6.60
C ALA A 117 7.39 18.33 -7.40
N TYR A 118 6.21 18.63 -6.86
CA TYR A 118 4.97 18.59 -7.63
C TYR A 118 4.54 20.01 -7.96
N SER A 119 4.48 20.33 -9.26
CA SER A 119 4.02 21.63 -9.74
C SER A 119 3.26 21.46 -11.05
N LYS A 120 2.17 22.24 -11.21
CA LYS A 120 1.36 22.28 -12.44
C LYS A 120 0.92 20.89 -12.92
N GLY A 121 0.53 20.02 -11.98
CA GLY A 121 0.02 18.68 -12.27
C GLY A 121 1.09 17.64 -12.62
N ARG A 122 2.39 17.95 -12.50
CA ARG A 122 3.49 17.08 -12.89
C ARG A 122 4.55 16.98 -11.80
N PHE A 123 5.15 15.80 -11.68
CA PHE A 123 6.36 15.60 -10.89
C PHE A 123 7.57 16.12 -11.66
N ILE A 124 8.33 16.99 -11.02
CA ILE A 124 9.58 17.55 -11.51
C ILE A 124 10.69 16.92 -10.66
N ILE A 125 11.62 16.22 -11.31
CA ILE A 125 12.77 15.58 -10.64
C ILE A 125 14.03 16.26 -11.16
N ARG A 126 14.85 16.81 -10.25
CA ARG A 126 16.12 17.46 -10.58
C ARG A 126 17.26 16.98 -9.67
N PRO A 127 18.50 16.89 -10.18
CA PRO A 127 19.66 16.60 -9.34
C PRO A 127 19.79 17.67 -8.23
N PHE A 128 20.05 17.24 -6.99
CA PHE A 128 20.10 18.15 -5.85
C PHE A 128 21.25 19.17 -5.94
N GLY A 129 22.38 18.75 -6.51
CA GLY A 129 23.54 19.63 -6.72
C GLY A 129 23.29 20.83 -7.65
N GLU A 130 22.30 20.74 -8.55
CA GLU A 130 21.92 21.85 -9.43
C GLU A 130 21.00 22.87 -8.73
N LEU A 131 20.47 22.55 -7.56
CA LEU A 131 19.53 23.40 -6.82
C LEU A 131 20.21 24.37 -5.86
N VAL A 132 21.47 24.11 -5.49
CA VAL A 132 22.22 24.94 -4.51
C VAL A 132 22.87 26.16 -5.20
N VAL A 133 22.97 26.17 -6.53
CA VAL A 133 23.69 27.21 -7.30
C VAL A 133 22.75 28.24 -7.95
N GLY A 134 21.43 28.03 -7.90
CA GLY A 134 20.46 28.99 -8.42
C GLY A 134 19.21 29.02 -7.57
N ASP A 135 18.85 30.22 -7.12
CA ASP A 135 17.56 30.53 -6.51
C ASP A 135 16.43 29.78 -7.25
N LEU A 136 15.64 29.02 -6.51
CA LEU A 136 14.40 28.44 -7.02
C LEU A 136 13.21 29.08 -6.32
N GLU A 137 12.82 30.24 -6.86
CA GLU A 137 11.41 30.52 -7.11
C GLU A 137 10.93 29.55 -8.21
N LEU A 138 10.32 28.45 -7.79
CA LEU A 138 9.53 27.58 -8.68
C LEU A 138 8.08 28.04 -8.60
N GLU A 139 7.72 29.02 -9.43
CA GLU A 139 6.33 29.35 -9.77
C GLU A 139 5.66 28.29 -10.66
#